data_AF-A0AAW2D557-F1
#
_entry.id   AF-A0AAW2D557-F1
#
_cell.length_a   1.000
_cell.length_b   1.000
_cell.length_c   1.000
_cell.angle_alpha   90.00
_cell.angle_beta   90.00
_cell.angle_gamma   90.00
#
_symmetry.space_group_name_H-M   'P 1'
#
loop_
_entity.id
_entity.type
_entity.pdbx_description
1 polymer ?
#
loop_
_entity_poly.entity_id
_entity_poly.type
_entity_poly.pdbx_seq_one_letter_code
_entity_poly.pdbx_strand_id
1 'polypeptide(L)'
;MAYQYFGDVVTFDTTYQTNRYKMPSVPFTGVNHHHQSVMFGCALLVNETAESYTWLLKTWLNAMPGNPPSTIITDDDKDMAKATVDEEFYHCIHDTITNEEFKLEWSKIMEKYELGDNDWLGNLYIRRERWVPAYLRSSFCAGMSTTQRSESMNKFFKDYVLSSTTISDFVYQYELALNARYLKEKEQDVKTKNSVPLLKTCYKLEAETAKIYTRKMFMKFQEELFCNQNTRHPNIMKNE
;
A
#
# COMPACT_ATOMS: atom_id res chain seq x y z
N MET A 1 4.86 -17.09 -9.88
CA MET A 1 5.58 -15.90 -9.37
C MET A 1 4.73 -15.23 -8.28
N ALA A 2 5.33 -14.48 -7.35
CA ALA A 2 4.59 -13.84 -6.24
C ALA A 2 3.40 -12.97 -6.71
N TYR A 3 3.54 -12.31 -7.87
CA TYR A 3 2.47 -11.49 -8.47
C TYR A 3 1.16 -12.24 -8.70
N GLN A 4 1.19 -13.54 -9.05
CA GLN A 4 -0.04 -14.32 -9.28
C GLN A 4 -0.88 -14.53 -8.01
N TYR A 5 -0.27 -14.40 -6.84
CA TYR A 5 -0.93 -14.62 -5.55
C TYR A 5 -1.20 -13.31 -4.80
N PHE A 6 -0.40 -12.27 -5.06
CA PHE A 6 -0.40 -11.02 -4.29
C PHE A 6 -0.53 -9.76 -5.16
N GLY A 7 -0.75 -9.91 -6.46
CA GLY A 7 -0.77 -8.82 -7.45
C GLY A 7 -2.09 -8.06 -7.54
N ASP A 8 -3.09 -8.37 -6.72
CA ASP A 8 -4.39 -7.68 -6.75
C ASP A 8 -4.26 -6.19 -6.45
N VAL A 9 -3.34 -5.84 -5.55
CA VAL A 9 -3.04 -4.46 -5.20
C VAL A 9 -1.54 -4.23 -5.27
N VAL A 10 -1.15 -3.26 -6.09
CA VAL A 10 0.25 -2.96 -6.39
C VAL A 10 0.56 -1.53 -5.99
N THR A 11 1.67 -1.34 -5.30
CA THR A 11 2.24 -0.03 -5.01
C THR A 11 3.48 0.18 -5.87
N PHE A 12 3.61 1.34 -6.49
CA PHE A 12 4.89 1.78 -7.04
C PHE A 12 5.15 3.24 -6.68
N ASP A 13 6.39 3.52 -6.37
CA ASP A 13 6.88 4.84 -5.99
C ASP A 13 8.24 5.06 -6.65
N THR A 14 8.60 6.30 -6.96
CA THR A 14 9.85 6.61 -7.64
C THR A 14 10.91 7.02 -6.64
N THR A 15 12.04 6.30 -6.65
CA THR A 15 13.14 6.53 -5.72
C THR A 15 14.34 7.11 -6.45
N TYR A 16 14.73 8.32 -6.06
CA TYR A 16 15.86 9.05 -6.65
C TYR A 16 17.22 8.58 -6.09
N GLN A 17 18.25 8.64 -6.95
CA GLN A 17 19.67 8.44 -6.61
C GLN A 17 20.09 7.03 -6.16
N THR A 18 19.42 6.00 -6.68
CA THR A 18 19.75 4.60 -6.40
C THR A 18 21.00 4.09 -7.14
N ASN A 19 21.62 4.86 -8.05
CA ASN A 19 22.75 4.38 -8.84
C ASN A 19 23.64 5.52 -9.36
N ARG A 20 24.83 5.15 -9.88
CA ARG A 20 25.86 6.08 -10.39
C ARG A 20 25.36 7.02 -11.49
N TYR A 21 24.34 6.59 -12.22
CA TYR A 21 23.78 7.31 -13.37
C TYR A 21 22.64 8.25 -12.98
N LYS A 22 22.29 8.32 -11.68
CA LYS A 22 21.16 9.09 -11.16
C LYS A 22 19.82 8.73 -11.82
N MET A 23 19.71 7.52 -12.36
CA MET A 23 18.46 7.03 -12.96
C MET A 23 17.44 6.76 -11.84
N PRO A 24 16.20 7.28 -11.94
CA PRO A 24 15.13 6.92 -11.03
C PRO A 24 14.84 5.42 -11.07
N SER A 25 14.68 4.81 -9.88
CA SER A 25 14.26 3.42 -9.74
C SER A 25 12.82 3.36 -9.28
N VAL A 26 12.00 2.59 -9.99
CA VAL A 26 10.57 2.41 -9.72
C VAL A 26 10.32 0.95 -9.34
N PRO A 27 10.36 0.58 -8.05
CA PRO A 27 9.95 -0.74 -7.59
C PRO A 27 8.43 -0.91 -7.66
N PHE A 28 7.98 -2.04 -8.19
CA PHE A 28 6.61 -2.53 -8.09
C PHE A 28 6.52 -3.54 -6.95
N THR A 29 5.64 -3.26 -6.01
CA THR A 29 5.53 -3.98 -4.76
C THR A 29 4.08 -4.27 -4.40
N GLY A 30 3.88 -5.24 -3.53
CA GLY A 30 2.58 -5.57 -2.95
C GLY A 30 2.77 -6.10 -1.53
N VAL A 31 1.78 -6.83 -1.03
CA VAL A 31 1.81 -7.42 0.32
C VAL A 31 1.56 -8.92 0.27
N ASN A 32 2.44 -9.70 0.88
CA ASN A 32 2.28 -11.15 1.00
C ASN A 32 1.38 -11.54 2.19
N HIS A 33 1.13 -12.85 2.32
CA HIS A 33 0.34 -13.46 3.40
C HIS A 33 0.94 -13.28 4.80
N HIS A 34 2.19 -12.81 4.95
CA HIS A 34 2.80 -12.40 6.23
C HIS A 34 2.69 -10.90 6.51
N HIS A 35 1.91 -10.16 5.73
CA HIS A 35 1.80 -8.70 5.81
C HIS A 35 3.12 -7.95 5.52
N GLN A 36 4.02 -8.55 4.76
CA GLN A 36 5.30 -7.96 4.40
C GLN A 36 5.27 -7.43 2.98
N SER A 37 6.06 -6.39 2.73
CA SER A 37 6.27 -5.91 1.37
C SER A 37 6.93 -7.02 0.55
N VAL A 38 6.28 -7.41 -0.54
CA VAL A 38 6.82 -8.31 -1.55
C VAL A 38 7.09 -7.51 -2.81
N MET A 39 8.14 -7.86 -3.54
CA MET A 39 8.52 -7.16 -4.76
C MET A 39 8.20 -8.03 -5.96
N PHE A 40 7.52 -7.42 -6.93
CA PHE A 40 7.18 -8.08 -8.18
C PHE A 40 8.22 -7.81 -9.25
N GLY A 41 8.86 -6.64 -9.19
CA GLY A 41 9.87 -6.21 -10.15
C GLY A 41 10.25 -4.74 -9.94
N CYS A 42 11.16 -4.24 -10.76
CA CYS A 42 11.53 -2.83 -10.77
C CYS A 42 11.85 -2.36 -12.19
N ALA A 43 11.84 -1.05 -12.38
CA ALA A 43 12.33 -0.43 -13.60
C ALA A 43 13.27 0.73 -13.30
N LEU A 44 14.23 0.96 -14.21
CA LEU A 44 15.07 2.15 -14.22
C LEU A 44 14.58 3.08 -15.32
N LEU A 45 14.24 4.32 -14.96
CA LEU A 45 13.81 5.33 -15.91
C LEU A 45 14.97 6.26 -16.26
N VAL A 46 14.92 6.85 -17.46
CA VAL A 46 15.84 7.92 -17.85
C VAL A 46 15.36 9.27 -17.30
N ASN A 47 14.03 9.44 -17.22
CA ASN A 47 13.37 10.65 -16.73
C ASN A 47 11.95 10.33 -16.21
N GLU A 48 11.38 11.27 -15.45
CA GLU A 48 10.03 11.17 -14.85
C GLU A 48 9.01 11.94 -15.70
N THR A 49 8.83 11.51 -16.94
CA THR A 49 7.82 12.09 -17.84
C THR A 49 6.58 11.20 -17.93
N ALA A 50 5.44 11.77 -18.29
CA ALA A 50 4.20 11.02 -18.52
C ALA A 50 4.38 9.90 -19.58
N GLU A 51 5.21 10.15 -20.60
CA GLU A 51 5.56 9.16 -21.62
C GLU A 51 6.37 7.99 -21.03
N SER A 52 7.37 8.28 -20.21
CA SER A 52 8.17 7.27 -19.50
C SER A 52 7.31 6.40 -18.58
N TYR A 53 6.39 6.99 -17.80
CA TYR A 53 5.46 6.22 -16.96
C TYR A 53 4.44 5.42 -17.79
N THR A 54 3.97 5.96 -18.92
CA THR A 54 3.08 5.22 -19.83
C THR A 54 3.79 3.99 -20.42
N TRP A 55 5.02 4.16 -20.88
CA TRP A 55 5.85 3.05 -21.36
C TRP A 55 6.10 2.03 -20.25
N LEU A 56 6.43 2.51 -19.04
CA LEU A 56 6.70 1.69 -17.88
C LEU A 56 5.52 0.78 -17.54
N LEU A 57 4.33 1.36 -17.39
CA LEU A 57 3.11 0.61 -17.03
C LEU A 57 2.73 -0.40 -18.12
N LYS A 58 2.84 -0.04 -19.41
CA LYS A 58 2.61 -0.98 -20.51
C LYS A 58 3.60 -2.14 -20.50
N THR A 59 4.88 -1.84 -20.31
CA THR A 59 5.94 -2.85 -20.24
C THR A 59 5.74 -3.78 -19.05
N TRP A 60 5.40 -3.21 -17.90
CA TRP A 60 5.06 -3.96 -16.69
C TRP A 60 3.90 -4.93 -16.91
N LEU A 61 2.78 -4.45 -17.47
CA LEU A 61 1.61 -5.27 -17.76
C LEU A 61 1.90 -6.41 -18.74
N ASN A 62 2.78 -6.18 -19.72
CA ASN A 62 3.20 -7.23 -20.66
C ASN A 62 4.16 -8.25 -20.01
N ALA A 63 4.96 -7.82 -19.03
CA ALA A 63 5.95 -8.66 -18.36
C ALA A 63 5.34 -9.50 -17.22
N MET A 64 4.29 -9.01 -16.57
CA MET A 64 3.68 -9.69 -15.43
C MET A 64 2.70 -10.79 -15.87
N PRO A 65 2.78 -12.00 -15.30
CA PRO A 65 1.86 -13.08 -15.62
C PRO A 65 0.50 -12.88 -14.93
N GLY A 66 -0.60 -13.12 -15.65
CA GLY A 66 -1.95 -13.11 -15.10
C GLY A 66 -2.71 -11.82 -15.39
N ASN A 67 -3.66 -11.48 -14.51
CA ASN A 67 -4.51 -10.31 -14.69
C ASN A 67 -3.79 -9.02 -14.26
N PRO A 68 -4.16 -7.85 -14.82
CA PRO A 68 -3.72 -6.57 -14.30
C PRO A 68 -4.16 -6.39 -12.84
N PRO A 69 -3.45 -5.57 -12.04
CA PRO A 69 -3.83 -5.31 -10.67
C PRO A 69 -5.21 -4.64 -10.62
N SER A 70 -6.01 -5.00 -9.62
CA SER A 70 -7.31 -4.37 -9.38
C SER A 70 -7.16 -2.95 -8.84
N THR A 71 -6.07 -2.68 -8.12
CA THR A 71 -5.77 -1.35 -7.58
C THR A 71 -4.29 -1.05 -7.66
N ILE A 72 -3.97 0.15 -8.12
CA ILE A 72 -2.61 0.68 -8.09
C ILE A 72 -2.58 1.86 -7.14
N ILE A 73 -1.60 1.86 -6.23
CA ILE A 73 -1.38 2.93 -5.26
C ILE A 73 -0.05 3.60 -5.61
N THR A 74 -0.08 4.91 -5.84
CA THR A 74 1.08 5.73 -6.20
C THR A 74 1.21 6.89 -5.23
N ASP A 75 2.43 7.36 -4.99
CA ASP A 75 2.62 8.58 -4.20
C ASP A 75 2.26 9.74 -5.11
N ASP A 76 1.04 10.28 -4.94
CA ASP A 76 0.70 11.60 -5.44
C ASP A 76 1.16 12.60 -4.40
N ASP A 77 1.91 13.59 -4.87
CA ASP A 77 2.75 14.53 -4.14
C ASP A 77 2.19 15.00 -2.78
N LYS A 78 2.91 14.70 -1.68
CA LYS A 78 2.64 15.23 -0.34
C LYS A 78 2.68 16.75 -0.28
N ASP A 79 3.39 17.40 -1.21
CA ASP A 79 3.43 18.84 -1.31
C ASP A 79 2.15 19.39 -1.96
N MET A 80 1.44 18.62 -2.78
CA MET A 80 0.09 18.98 -3.27
C MET A 80 -0.96 18.89 -2.16
N ALA A 81 -0.85 17.89 -1.27
CA ALA A 81 -1.67 17.77 -0.07
C ALA A 81 -1.34 18.82 1.01
N LYS A 82 -0.10 19.32 1.05
CA LYS A 82 0.31 20.44 1.91
C LYS A 82 0.00 21.82 1.31
N ALA A 83 -0.13 21.92 0.00
CA ALA A 83 -0.40 23.18 -0.71
C ALA A 83 -1.89 23.47 -0.92
N THR A 84 -2.78 22.54 -0.56
CA THR A 84 -4.24 22.75 -0.66
C THR A 84 -4.82 23.15 0.69
N VAL A 85 -5.65 24.16 0.62
CA VAL A 85 -6.26 24.91 1.72
C VAL A 85 -7.16 23.99 2.56
N ASP A 86 -7.07 24.17 3.88
CA ASP A 86 -8.00 23.75 4.94
C ASP A 86 -8.17 22.25 5.22
N GLU A 87 -8.15 21.90 6.51
CA GLU A 87 -8.53 20.58 7.06
C GLU A 87 -9.84 20.03 6.47
N GLU A 88 -10.72 20.92 5.96
CA GLU A 88 -11.95 20.59 5.27
C GLU A 88 -11.74 19.75 3.99
N PHE A 89 -10.74 20.04 3.15
CA PHE A 89 -10.42 19.23 1.98
C PHE A 89 -9.90 17.85 2.38
N TYR A 90 -9.03 17.82 3.40
CA TYR A 90 -8.50 16.57 3.94
C TYR A 90 -9.63 15.70 4.49
N HIS A 91 -10.50 16.29 5.30
CA HIS A 91 -11.68 15.62 5.86
C HIS A 91 -12.61 15.11 4.76
N CYS A 92 -12.93 15.96 3.78
CA CYS A 92 -13.77 15.59 2.65
C CYS A 92 -13.20 14.38 1.90
N ILE A 93 -11.90 14.34 1.64
CA ILE A 93 -11.28 13.27 0.85
C ILE A 93 -11.08 12.00 1.70
N HIS A 94 -10.51 12.13 2.90
CA HIS A 94 -9.99 10.99 3.66
C HIS A 94 -10.95 10.44 4.73
N ASP A 95 -11.81 11.28 5.30
CA ASP A 95 -12.64 10.89 6.45
C ASP A 95 -14.09 10.59 6.08
N THR A 96 -14.54 10.99 4.88
CA THR A 96 -15.89 10.66 4.41
C THR A 96 -16.08 9.15 4.28
N ILE A 97 -17.21 8.67 4.77
CA ILE A 97 -17.49 7.24 4.90
C ILE A 97 -18.26 6.75 3.69
N THR A 98 -19.20 7.56 3.20
CA THR A 98 -20.09 7.20 2.09
C THR A 98 -19.87 8.07 0.86
N ASN A 99 -20.24 7.54 -0.30
CA ASN A 99 -20.18 8.28 -1.56
C ASN A 99 -21.04 9.55 -1.53
N GLU A 100 -22.16 9.54 -0.80
CA GLU A 100 -23.06 10.68 -0.68
C GLU A 100 -22.50 11.76 0.25
N GLU A 101 -21.89 11.38 1.38
CA GLU A 101 -21.16 12.32 2.25
C GLU A 101 -20.03 13.01 1.48
N PHE A 102 -19.23 12.25 0.72
CA PHE A 102 -18.18 12.84 -0.11
C PHE A 102 -18.73 13.88 -1.09
N LYS A 103 -19.78 13.53 -1.86
CA LYS A 103 -20.37 14.46 -2.84
C LYS A 103 -20.86 15.74 -2.17
N LEU A 104 -21.51 15.61 -1.02
CA LEU A 104 -22.06 16.73 -0.28
C LEU A 104 -20.94 17.66 0.22
N GLU A 105 -19.92 17.11 0.88
CA GLU A 105 -18.78 17.89 1.38
C GLU A 105 -17.98 18.52 0.23
N TRP A 106 -17.76 17.78 -0.86
CA TRP A 106 -17.10 18.30 -2.06
C TRP A 106 -17.86 19.50 -2.63
N SER A 107 -19.18 19.40 -2.78
CA SER A 107 -20.00 20.52 -3.27
C SER A 107 -19.93 21.74 -2.36
N LYS A 108 -19.97 21.56 -1.03
CA LYS A 108 -19.82 22.67 -0.07
C LYS A 108 -18.49 23.40 -0.24
N ILE A 109 -17.41 22.65 -0.41
CA ILE A 109 -16.07 23.22 -0.62
C ILE A 109 -16.01 23.96 -1.97
N MET A 110 -16.56 23.38 -3.04
CA MET A 110 -16.57 24.05 -4.35
C MET A 110 -17.33 25.38 -4.33
N GLU A 111 -18.42 25.46 -3.57
CA GLU A 111 -19.20 26.68 -3.40
C GLU A 111 -18.48 27.70 -2.50
N LYS A 112 -18.00 27.27 -1.32
CA LYS A 112 -17.35 28.12 -0.32
C LYS A 112 -16.14 28.87 -0.88
N TYR A 113 -15.35 28.23 -1.74
CA TYR A 113 -14.13 28.80 -2.32
C TYR A 113 -14.32 29.25 -3.78
N GLU A 114 -15.55 29.24 -4.31
CA GLU A 114 -15.88 29.65 -5.69
C GLU A 114 -15.05 28.88 -6.76
N LEU A 115 -14.83 27.59 -6.55
CA LEU A 115 -13.98 26.73 -7.37
C LEU A 115 -14.71 25.99 -8.50
N GLY A 116 -15.99 26.32 -8.72
CA GLY A 116 -16.86 25.61 -9.68
C GLY A 116 -16.36 25.62 -11.13
N ASP A 117 -15.65 26.67 -11.54
CA ASP A 117 -15.10 26.83 -12.90
C ASP A 117 -13.66 26.30 -13.04
N ASN A 118 -13.12 25.63 -12.01
CA ASN A 118 -11.78 25.09 -12.07
C ASN A 118 -11.74 23.75 -12.82
N ASP A 119 -11.26 23.79 -14.06
CA ASP A 119 -11.13 22.61 -14.93
C ASP A 119 -10.35 21.46 -14.30
N TRP A 120 -9.32 21.76 -13.50
CA TRP A 120 -8.52 20.72 -12.84
C TRP A 120 -9.35 20.00 -11.76
N LEU A 121 -10.07 20.73 -10.91
CA LEU A 121 -10.96 20.16 -9.88
C LEU A 121 -12.13 19.41 -10.50
N GLY A 122 -12.71 19.91 -11.58
CA GLY A 122 -13.75 19.21 -12.34
C GLY A 122 -13.25 17.88 -12.90
N ASN A 123 -12.08 17.87 -13.53
CA ASN A 123 -11.43 16.65 -14.02
C ASN A 123 -11.04 15.67 -12.91
N LEU A 124 -10.63 16.18 -11.76
CA LEU A 124 -10.31 15.38 -10.57
C LEU A 124 -11.59 14.70 -10.03
N TYR A 125 -12.68 15.45 -9.89
CA TYR A 125 -13.98 14.93 -9.44
C TYR A 125 -14.58 13.89 -10.38
N ILE A 126 -14.43 14.06 -11.70
CA ILE A 126 -14.86 13.05 -12.69
C ILE A 126 -14.19 11.69 -12.42
N ARG A 127 -12.96 11.69 -11.91
CA ARG A 127 -12.20 10.46 -11.62
C ARG A 127 -12.29 9.98 -10.17
N ARG A 128 -13.18 10.56 -9.35
CA ARG A 128 -13.31 10.29 -7.89
C ARG A 128 -13.35 8.81 -7.50
N GLU A 129 -13.95 7.95 -8.32
CA GLU A 129 -14.01 6.50 -8.08
C GLU A 129 -12.64 5.83 -8.03
N ARG A 130 -11.58 6.49 -8.52
CA ARG A 130 -10.23 5.95 -8.60
C ARG A 130 -9.31 6.41 -7.46
N TRP A 131 -9.65 7.47 -6.75
CA TRP A 131 -8.75 8.09 -5.78
C TRP A 131 -9.43 8.46 -4.45
N VAL A 132 -10.76 8.54 -4.39
CA VAL A 132 -11.48 8.87 -3.15
C VAL A 132 -11.70 7.60 -2.31
N PRO A 133 -11.17 7.53 -1.07
CA PRO A 133 -11.35 6.41 -0.15
C PRO A 133 -12.79 5.89 -0.02
N ALA A 134 -13.79 6.78 0.08
CA ALA A 134 -15.20 6.38 0.18
C ALA A 134 -15.67 5.46 -0.96
N TYR A 135 -15.19 5.68 -2.19
CA TYR A 135 -15.50 4.87 -3.37
C TYR A 135 -14.64 3.60 -3.46
N LEU A 136 -13.44 3.63 -2.87
CA LEU A 136 -12.49 2.53 -2.87
C LEU A 136 -12.75 1.52 -1.74
N ARG A 137 -13.79 1.71 -0.91
CA ARG A 137 -14.08 0.82 0.24
C ARG A 137 -14.40 -0.63 -0.14
N SER A 138 -14.88 -0.88 -1.35
CA SER A 138 -15.04 -2.24 -1.87
C SER A 138 -13.71 -2.90 -2.25
N SER A 139 -12.63 -2.11 -2.38
CA SER A 139 -11.30 -2.57 -2.72
C SER A 139 -10.47 -2.80 -1.47
N PHE A 140 -10.07 -4.04 -1.22
CA PHE A 140 -9.21 -4.38 -0.09
C PHE A 140 -7.74 -4.06 -0.41
N CYS A 141 -7.24 -2.92 0.09
CA CYS A 141 -5.85 -2.50 -0.11
C CYS A 141 -4.85 -3.09 0.90
N ALA A 142 -5.26 -4.06 1.72
CA ALA A 142 -4.43 -4.70 2.75
C ALA A 142 -3.66 -3.72 3.68
N GLY A 143 -4.20 -2.52 3.91
CA GLY A 143 -3.54 -1.47 4.69
C GLY A 143 -2.26 -0.92 4.04
N MET A 144 -2.13 -0.97 2.72
CA MET A 144 -1.00 -0.39 1.99
C MET A 144 -1.12 1.12 1.87
N SER A 145 -0.01 1.81 2.15
CA SER A 145 0.25 3.22 1.82
C SER A 145 1.59 3.30 1.11
N THR A 146 1.73 4.16 0.11
CA THR A 146 2.98 4.40 -0.64
C THR A 146 4.14 4.73 0.26
N THR A 147 3.93 5.65 1.21
CA THR A 147 4.95 6.18 2.12
C THR A 147 5.59 5.10 3.00
N GLN A 148 4.79 4.29 3.70
CA GLN A 148 5.28 3.20 4.54
C GLN A 148 6.03 2.16 3.71
N ARG A 149 5.60 1.95 2.46
CA ARG A 149 6.14 0.90 1.60
C ARG A 149 7.42 1.35 0.93
N SER A 150 7.51 2.58 0.42
CA SER A 150 8.76 3.11 -0.13
C SER A 150 9.84 3.26 0.95
N GLU A 151 9.49 3.63 2.19
CA GLU A 151 10.42 3.58 3.33
C GLU A 151 10.92 2.16 3.62
N SER A 152 10.01 1.18 3.66
CA SER A 152 10.38 -0.24 3.84
C SER A 152 11.30 -0.73 2.71
N MET A 153 11.05 -0.30 1.48
CA MET A 153 11.83 -0.72 0.31
C MET A 153 13.18 -0.02 0.25
N ASN A 154 13.23 1.27 0.53
CA ASN A 154 14.47 2.02 0.68
C ASN A 154 15.34 1.41 1.77
N LYS A 155 14.77 1.09 2.94
CA LYS A 155 15.49 0.40 4.00
C LYS A 155 16.01 -0.97 3.56
N PHE A 156 15.21 -1.72 2.81
CA PHE A 156 15.58 -3.04 2.33
C PHE A 156 16.74 -3.01 1.33
N PHE A 157 16.73 -2.06 0.39
CA PHE A 157 17.76 -1.93 -0.63
C PHE A 157 18.99 -1.15 -0.20
N LYS A 158 18.92 -0.41 0.92
CA LYS A 158 20.05 0.39 1.42
C LYS A 158 21.34 -0.40 1.60
N ASP A 159 21.23 -1.69 1.94
CA ASP A 159 22.38 -2.57 2.16
C ASP A 159 22.91 -3.21 0.85
N TYR A 160 22.19 -3.06 -0.27
CA TYR A 160 22.49 -3.72 -1.56
C TYR A 160 22.83 -2.71 -2.67
N VAL A 161 22.18 -1.55 -2.66
CA VAL A 161 22.20 -0.58 -3.74
C VAL A 161 22.69 0.76 -3.21
N LEU A 162 23.81 1.24 -3.75
CA LEU A 162 24.48 2.48 -3.38
C LEU A 162 24.48 3.45 -4.56
N SER A 163 24.69 4.73 -4.27
CA SER A 163 24.83 5.76 -5.32
C SER A 163 26.03 5.52 -6.24
N SER A 164 27.00 4.68 -5.86
CA SER A 164 28.14 4.26 -6.69
C SER A 164 27.87 2.99 -7.52
N THR A 165 26.78 2.28 -7.27
CA THR A 165 26.44 1.01 -7.92
C THR A 165 26.25 1.21 -9.42
N THR A 166 26.91 0.37 -10.22
CA THR A 166 26.74 0.34 -11.68
C THR A 166 25.45 -0.39 -12.05
N ILE A 167 24.98 -0.26 -13.30
CA ILE A 167 23.75 -0.97 -13.72
C ILE A 167 23.96 -2.50 -13.69
N SER A 168 25.14 -3.00 -14.05
CA SER A 168 25.44 -4.43 -13.97
C SER A 168 25.44 -4.92 -12.53
N ASP A 169 26.05 -4.16 -11.62
CA ASP A 169 26.05 -4.51 -10.20
C ASP A 169 24.63 -4.42 -9.62
N PHE A 170 23.82 -3.46 -10.07
CA PHE A 170 22.45 -3.31 -9.63
C PHE A 170 21.65 -4.58 -9.90
N VAL A 171 21.73 -5.16 -11.11
CA VAL A 171 21.00 -6.41 -11.44
C VAL A 171 21.41 -7.54 -10.50
N TYR A 172 22.72 -7.72 -10.28
CA TYR A 172 23.23 -8.75 -9.38
C TYR A 172 22.79 -8.53 -7.92
N GLN A 173 22.94 -7.32 -7.41
CA GLN A 173 22.56 -6.96 -6.04
C GLN A 173 21.04 -7.06 -5.83
N TYR A 174 20.26 -6.73 -6.85
CA TYR A 174 18.82 -6.84 -6.86
C TYR A 174 18.37 -8.31 -6.76
N GLU A 175 18.97 -9.21 -7.53
CA GLU A 175 18.68 -10.65 -7.41
C GLU A 175 19.07 -11.21 -6.04
N LEU A 176 20.23 -10.81 -5.51
CA LEU A 176 20.65 -11.19 -4.16
C LEU A 176 19.66 -10.72 -3.10
N ALA A 177 19.20 -9.48 -3.19
CA ALA A 177 18.20 -8.92 -2.29
C ALA A 177 16.90 -9.74 -2.36
N LEU A 178 16.35 -9.96 -3.57
CA LEU A 178 15.15 -10.76 -3.78
C LEU A 178 15.26 -12.16 -3.17
N ASN A 179 16.38 -12.84 -3.40
CA ASN A 179 16.63 -14.17 -2.83
C ASN A 179 16.68 -14.15 -1.31
N ALA A 180 17.38 -13.18 -0.71
CA ALA A 180 17.40 -13.01 0.75
C ALA A 180 16.00 -12.78 1.31
N ARG A 181 15.12 -12.12 0.55
CA ARG A 181 13.75 -11.84 0.97
C ARG A 181 12.85 -13.06 0.90
N TYR A 182 12.97 -13.83 -0.18
CA TYR A 182 12.31 -15.11 -0.34
C TYR A 182 12.72 -16.11 0.75
N LEU A 183 14.00 -16.18 1.11
CA LEU A 183 14.46 -17.07 2.20
C LEU A 183 13.85 -16.70 3.55
N LYS A 184 13.79 -15.39 3.87
CA LYS A 184 13.15 -14.90 5.10
C LYS A 184 11.66 -15.22 5.14
N GLU A 185 10.95 -15.10 4.02
CA GLU A 185 9.54 -15.48 3.91
C GLU A 185 9.36 -16.99 4.16
N LYS A 186 10.21 -17.82 3.56
CA LYS A 186 10.18 -19.28 3.74
C LYS A 186 10.41 -19.69 5.19
N GLU A 187 11.33 -19.03 5.90
CA GLU A 187 11.53 -19.25 7.34
C GLU A 187 10.26 -18.95 8.16
N GLN A 188 9.51 -17.91 7.79
CA GLN A 188 8.26 -17.55 8.45
C GLN A 188 7.11 -18.50 8.12
N ASP A 189 7.07 -19.04 6.92
CA ASP A 189 6.16 -20.13 6.55
C ASP A 189 6.44 -21.37 7.39
N VAL A 190 7.71 -21.77 7.52
CA VAL A 190 8.11 -22.90 8.36
C VAL A 190 7.70 -22.65 9.82
N LYS A 191 7.98 -21.46 10.35
CA LYS A 191 7.56 -21.09 11.71
C LYS A 191 6.05 -21.15 11.88
N THR A 192 5.28 -20.66 10.92
CA THR A 192 3.81 -20.68 10.95
C THR A 192 3.29 -22.12 10.99
N LYS A 193 3.81 -22.98 10.11
CA LYS A 193 3.37 -24.39 10.01
C LYS A 193 3.74 -25.22 11.24
N ASN A 194 4.86 -24.89 11.89
CA ASN A 194 5.42 -25.67 13.00
C ASN A 194 5.11 -25.09 14.38
N SER A 195 4.25 -24.07 14.49
CA SER A 195 3.92 -23.49 15.79
C SER A 195 2.43 -23.18 15.91
N VAL A 196 1.86 -23.47 17.07
CA VAL A 196 0.48 -23.09 17.40
C VAL A 196 0.51 -21.72 18.08
N PRO A 197 -0.26 -20.74 17.60
CA PRO A 197 -0.36 -19.46 18.29
C PRO A 197 -1.21 -19.60 19.56
N LEU A 198 -0.84 -18.86 20.60
CA LEU A 198 -1.60 -18.84 21.85
C LEU A 198 -2.89 -18.04 21.65
N LEU A 199 -4.02 -18.59 22.05
CA LEU A 199 -5.31 -17.90 22.03
C LEU A 199 -5.40 -16.95 23.24
N LYS A 200 -5.94 -15.75 23.04
CA LYS A 200 -6.19 -14.78 24.11
C LYS A 200 -7.64 -14.84 24.61
N THR A 201 -8.54 -15.42 23.82
CA THR A 201 -9.96 -15.52 24.14
C THR A 201 -10.45 -16.95 23.99
N CYS A 202 -11.69 -17.21 24.40
CA CYS A 202 -12.35 -18.50 24.21
C CYS A 202 -13.24 -18.55 22.94
N TYR A 203 -13.14 -17.55 22.05
CA TYR A 203 -13.98 -17.50 20.86
C TYR A 203 -13.60 -18.57 19.85
N LYS A 204 -14.59 -19.33 19.38
CA LYS A 204 -14.43 -20.30 18.29
C LYS A 204 -13.83 -19.69 17.03
N LEU A 205 -14.20 -18.44 16.73
CA LEU A 205 -13.65 -17.70 15.60
C LEU A 205 -12.13 -17.56 15.69
N GLU A 206 -11.60 -17.27 16.88
CA GLU A 206 -10.15 -17.16 17.10
C GLU A 206 -9.44 -18.51 16.90
N ALA A 207 -10.04 -19.60 17.39
CA ALA A 207 -9.49 -20.94 17.21
C ALA A 207 -9.48 -21.38 15.74
N GLU A 208 -10.49 -21.01 14.95
CA GLU A 208 -10.53 -21.34 13.51
C GLU A 208 -9.58 -20.46 12.70
N THR A 209 -9.52 -19.15 12.96
CA THR A 209 -8.58 -18.28 12.23
C THR A 209 -7.13 -18.64 12.52
N ALA A 210 -6.80 -19.13 13.72
CA ALA A 210 -5.47 -19.64 14.07
C ALA A 210 -4.98 -20.78 13.17
N LYS A 211 -5.90 -21.55 12.55
CA LYS A 211 -5.56 -22.67 11.66
C LYS A 211 -5.34 -22.23 10.21
N ILE A 212 -5.95 -21.12 9.80
CA ILE A 212 -5.96 -20.63 8.42
C ILE A 212 -4.91 -19.56 8.22
N TYR A 213 -4.76 -18.65 9.17
CA TYR A 213 -3.92 -17.46 9.02
C TYR A 213 -2.45 -17.78 9.25
N THR A 214 -1.59 -17.03 8.56
CA THR A 214 -0.19 -16.99 8.95
C THR A 214 -0.05 -16.45 10.36
N ARG A 215 1.06 -16.79 11.02
CA ARG A 215 1.28 -16.35 12.40
C ARG A 215 1.20 -14.83 12.55
N LYS A 216 1.75 -14.08 11.60
CA LYS A 216 1.72 -12.61 11.63
C LYS A 216 0.29 -12.08 11.43
N MET A 217 -0.47 -12.65 10.49
CA MET A 217 -1.85 -12.23 10.26
C MET A 217 -2.77 -12.58 11.42
N PHE A 218 -2.59 -13.76 12.02
CA PHE A 218 -3.32 -14.18 13.21
C PHE A 218 -3.10 -13.22 14.38
N MET A 219 -1.85 -12.78 14.63
CA MET A 219 -1.57 -11.81 15.69
C MET A 219 -2.30 -10.48 15.47
N LYS A 220 -2.32 -9.95 14.23
CA LYS A 220 -3.07 -8.72 13.93
C LYS A 220 -4.57 -8.90 14.17
N PHE A 221 -5.13 -10.01 13.67
CA PHE A 221 -6.53 -10.35 13.90
C PHE A 221 -6.86 -10.46 15.40
N GLN A 222 -6.01 -11.15 16.17
CA GLN A 222 -6.20 -11.34 17.61
C GLN A 222 -6.12 -10.02 18.38
N GLU A 223 -5.22 -9.11 17.99
CA GLU A 223 -5.13 -7.75 18.55
C GLU A 223 -6.41 -6.95 18.29
N GLU A 224 -6.91 -6.93 17.05
CA GLU A 224 -8.15 -6.24 16.70
C GLU A 224 -9.36 -6.84 17.42
N LEU A 225 -9.44 -8.18 17.50
CA LEU A 225 -10.49 -8.89 18.22
C LEU A 225 -10.51 -8.52 19.71
N PHE A 226 -9.34 -8.38 20.33
CA PHE A 226 -9.20 -8.04 21.74
C PHE A 226 -9.49 -6.56 22.01
N CYS A 227 -8.95 -5.65 21.18
CA CYS A 227 -9.19 -4.20 21.32
C CYS A 227 -10.67 -3.85 21.17
N ASN A 228 -11.39 -4.49 20.25
CA ASN A 228 -12.83 -4.29 20.06
C ASN A 228 -13.69 -4.74 21.25
N GLN A 229 -13.17 -5.59 22.14
CA GLN A 229 -13.87 -5.99 23.37
C GLN A 229 -13.75 -4.93 24.46
N ASN A 230 -12.56 -4.33 24.61
CA ASN A 230 -12.33 -3.28 25.60
C ASN A 230 -13.13 -2.00 25.29
N THR A 231 -13.35 -1.69 24.01
CA THR A 231 -14.20 -0.55 23.60
C THR A 231 -15.70 -0.81 23.79
N ARG A 232 -16.14 -2.07 23.88
CA ARG A 232 -17.54 -2.44 24.15
C ARG A 232 -17.88 -2.56 25.64
N HIS A 233 -16.88 -2.62 26.53
CA HIS A 233 -17.06 -2.73 27.98
C HIS A 233 -16.49 -1.59 28.87
N PRO A 234 -16.59 -0.28 28.54
CA PRO A 234 -16.23 0.74 29.53
C PRO A 234 -17.27 0.96 30.65
N ASN A 235 -18.54 0.55 30.50
CA ASN A 235 -19.65 1.04 31.35
C ASN A 235 -20.55 -0.02 32.01
N ILE A 236 -20.04 -1.19 32.32
CA ILE A 236 -20.77 -2.12 33.20
C ILE A 236 -19.78 -2.62 34.24
N MET A 237 -19.54 -1.81 35.28
CA MET A 237 -19.03 -2.18 36.63
C MET A 237 -18.80 -0.90 37.47
N LYS A 238 -19.82 -0.02 37.51
CA LYS A 238 -20.00 0.98 38.57
C LYS A 238 -21.50 1.13 38.80
N ASN A 239 -22.05 0.26 39.64
CA ASN A 239 -23.25 0.47 40.46
C ASN A 239 -23.54 -0.85 41.19
N GLU A 240 -22.76 -1.10 42.24
CA GLU A 240 -23.24 -1.70 43.49
C GLU A 240 -22.61 -0.92 44.64
#